data_AF-A0A124HV54-F1
#
_entry.id   AF-A0A124HV54-F1
#
_cell.length_a   1.000
_cell.length_b   1.000
_cell.length_c   1.000
_cell.angle_alpha   90.00
_cell.angle_beta   90.00
_cell.angle_gamma   90.00
#
_symmetry.space_group_name_H-M   'P 1'
#
loop_
_entity.id
_entity.type
_entity.pdbx_description
1 polymer ?
#
loop_
_entity_poly.entity_id
_entity_poly.type
_entity_poly.pdbx_seq_one_letter_code
_entity_poly.pdbx_strand_id
1 'polypeptide(L)'
;MRSPHSTPSNRPAPLTRERTLFTITSFDDEGNRLYSTLPLDGAATAARWHDDLADNPATQRITITANTIERTEQLITVDELPGPGEPTPQPELPEGAHTARRFYHFSSGPAVLRTGDEARAWLKRTTEQQQQHRTPHTVYVNVSQLQLFNVTLIERARLLTFAELTVLY
;
A
#
# COMPACT_ATOMS: atom_id res chain seq x y z
N MET A 1 -3.62 29.90 -38.48
CA MET A 1 -3.31 28.71 -37.65
C MET A 1 -3.24 29.15 -36.20
N ARG A 2 -4.20 28.74 -35.36
CA ARG A 2 -4.16 29.01 -33.91
C ARG A 2 -3.57 27.77 -33.23
N SER A 3 -2.44 27.94 -32.56
CA SER A 3 -1.84 26.91 -31.71
C SER A 3 -2.80 26.57 -30.56
N PRO A 4 -3.00 25.28 -30.23
CA PRO A 4 -3.80 24.92 -29.06
C PRO A 4 -3.05 25.33 -27.79
N HIS A 5 -3.71 26.14 -26.97
CA HIS A 5 -3.30 26.39 -25.58
C HIS A 5 -3.41 25.07 -24.81
N SER A 6 -2.27 24.45 -24.49
CA SER A 6 -2.21 23.41 -23.47
C SER A 6 -2.39 24.08 -22.11
N THR A 7 -3.62 24.05 -21.59
CA THR A 7 -3.87 24.43 -20.20
C THR A 7 -3.05 23.50 -19.30
N PRO A 8 -2.20 24.01 -18.39
CA PRO A 8 -1.54 23.14 -17.43
C PRO A 8 -2.60 22.44 -16.59
N SER A 9 -2.58 21.11 -16.60
CA SER A 9 -3.42 20.28 -15.74
C SER A 9 -3.11 20.66 -14.29
N ASN A 10 -4.05 21.35 -13.63
CA ASN A 10 -3.91 21.84 -12.26
C ASN A 10 -4.08 20.70 -11.23
N ARG A 11 -3.68 19.49 -11.60
CA ARG A 11 -3.81 18.27 -10.80
C ARG A 11 -2.67 18.22 -9.78
N PRO A 12 -2.95 17.92 -8.50
CA PRO A 12 -1.89 17.69 -7.53
C PRO A 12 -0.96 16.58 -8.00
N ALA A 13 0.34 16.76 -7.79
CA ALA A 13 1.33 15.72 -8.05
C ALA A 13 0.99 14.44 -7.26
N PRO A 14 1.42 13.26 -7.75
CA PRO A 14 1.30 12.02 -6.99
C PRO A 14 1.91 12.17 -5.58
N LEU A 15 1.23 11.62 -4.58
CA LEU A 15 1.71 11.58 -3.20
C LEU A 15 2.28 10.21 -2.92
N THR A 16 3.58 10.14 -2.67
CA THR A 16 4.27 8.91 -2.28
C THR A 16 4.48 8.89 -0.77
N ARG A 17 4.14 7.76 -0.14
CA ARG A 17 4.39 7.49 1.27
C ARG A 17 5.12 6.16 1.37
N GLU A 18 6.13 6.13 2.22
CA GLU A 18 6.87 4.93 2.52
C GLU A 18 6.65 4.54 3.99
N ARG A 19 6.51 3.24 4.23
CA ARG A 19 6.50 2.67 5.58
C ARG A 19 7.33 1.40 5.60
N THR A 20 8.23 1.30 6.56
CA THR A 20 9.04 0.10 6.79
C THR A 20 8.56 -0.61 8.06
N LEU A 21 8.28 -1.90 7.92
CA LEU A 21 7.94 -2.79 9.02
C LEU A 21 9.02 -3.85 9.17
N PHE A 22 9.37 -4.20 10.40
CA PHE A 22 10.43 -5.16 10.68
C PHE A 22 9.85 -6.49 11.16
N THR A 23 10.42 -7.59 10.71
CA THR A 23 10.16 -8.93 11.24
C THR A 23 11.46 -9.50 11.81
N ILE A 24 11.40 -9.97 13.05
CA ILE A 24 12.51 -10.67 13.70
C ILE A 24 12.18 -12.14 13.73
N THR A 25 13.08 -12.98 13.23
CA THR A 25 12.94 -14.44 13.24
C THR A 25 14.16 -15.07 13.87
N SER A 26 13.96 -15.99 14.82
CA SER A 26 15.04 -16.74 15.46
C SER A 26 15.03 -18.22 15.03
N PHE A 27 16.21 -18.82 15.05
CA PHE A 27 16.45 -20.19 14.63
C PHE A 27 17.35 -20.92 15.64
N ASP A 28 17.18 -22.23 15.75
CA ASP A 28 18.09 -23.12 16.50
C ASP A 28 19.36 -23.46 15.69
N ASP A 29 20.19 -24.35 16.22
CA ASP A 29 21.43 -24.85 15.61
C ASP A 29 21.21 -25.67 14.33
N GLU A 30 20.09 -26.41 14.27
CA GLU A 30 19.65 -27.15 13.09
C GLU A 30 19.06 -26.23 12.01
N GLY A 31 18.80 -24.97 12.33
CA GLY A 31 18.21 -23.98 11.43
C GLY A 31 16.68 -24.02 11.39
N ASN A 32 16.03 -24.73 12.30
CA ASN A 32 14.58 -24.70 12.46
C ASN A 32 14.16 -23.36 13.06
N ARG A 33 13.04 -22.82 12.57
CA ARG A 33 12.49 -21.57 13.09
C ARG A 33 11.88 -21.79 14.47
N LEU A 34 12.43 -21.13 15.48
CA LEU A 34 11.92 -21.14 16.85
C LEU A 34 10.80 -20.12 17.01
N TYR A 35 11.00 -18.90 16.52
CA TYR A 35 10.06 -17.80 16.69
C TYR A 35 10.09 -16.83 15.51
N SER A 36 8.97 -16.15 15.28
CA SER A 36 8.85 -15.02 14.36
C SER A 36 7.89 -14.01 14.95
N THR A 37 8.29 -12.73 14.97
CA THR A 37 7.40 -11.65 15.37
C THR A 37 6.31 -11.42 14.32
N LEU A 38 5.22 -10.78 14.73
CA LEU A 38 4.39 -10.00 13.80
C LEU A 38 5.18 -8.78 13.29
N PRO A 39 4.76 -8.11 12.20
CA PRO A 39 5.43 -6.90 11.71
C PRO A 39 5.47 -5.80 12.78
N LEU A 40 6.67 -5.25 13.01
CA LEU A 40 6.96 -4.23 14.00
C LEU A 40 7.12 -2.87 13.33
N ASP A 41 6.46 -1.84 13.86
CA ASP A 41 6.38 -0.49 13.25
C ASP A 41 7.57 0.43 13.58
N GLY A 42 8.72 -0.11 13.98
CA GLY A 42 9.87 0.70 14.34
C GLY A 42 11.14 -0.07 14.62
N ALA A 43 12.27 0.52 14.22
CA ALA A 43 13.59 -0.10 14.34
C ALA A 43 14.00 -0.29 15.82
N ALA A 44 13.69 0.65 16.71
CA ALA A 44 13.99 0.51 18.14
C ALA A 44 13.24 -0.67 18.79
N THR A 45 11.98 -0.89 18.42
CA THR A 45 11.20 -2.06 18.89
C THR A 45 11.78 -3.35 18.34
N ALA A 46 12.17 -3.36 17.06
CA ALA A 46 12.82 -4.49 16.42
C ALA A 46 14.18 -4.82 17.07
N ALA A 47 14.95 -3.81 17.47
CA ALA A 47 16.22 -3.99 18.15
C ALA A 47 16.04 -4.61 19.54
N ARG A 48 15.04 -4.15 20.30
CA ARG A 48 14.69 -4.77 21.59
C ARG A 48 14.30 -6.24 21.44
N TRP A 49 13.46 -6.56 20.45
CA TRP A 49 13.11 -7.96 20.17
C TRP A 49 14.31 -8.81 19.76
N HIS A 50 15.25 -8.24 19.00
CA HIS A 50 16.49 -8.91 18.67
C HIS A 50 17.30 -9.24 19.93
N ASP A 51 17.51 -8.28 20.82
CA ASP A 51 18.25 -8.48 22.06
C ASP A 51 17.57 -9.51 22.97
N ASP A 52 16.25 -9.40 23.16
CA ASP A 52 15.46 -10.36 23.95
C ASP A 52 15.58 -11.80 23.41
N LEU A 53 15.65 -11.97 22.08
CA LEU A 53 15.80 -13.29 21.45
C LEU A 53 17.25 -13.78 21.44
N ALA A 54 18.23 -12.89 21.46
CA ALA A 54 19.65 -13.21 21.53
C ALA A 54 20.04 -13.75 22.92
N ASP A 55 19.34 -13.32 23.97
CA ASP A 55 19.53 -13.82 25.33
C ASP A 55 18.93 -15.23 25.54
N ASN A 56 18.14 -15.75 24.59
CA ASN A 56 17.58 -17.08 24.68
C ASN A 56 18.63 -18.15 24.30
N PRO A 57 18.99 -19.10 25.20
CA PRO A 57 20.02 -20.09 24.93
C PRO A 57 19.70 -21.08 23.79
N ALA A 58 18.43 -21.22 23.42
CA ALA A 58 18.03 -22.04 22.26
C ALA A 58 18.28 -21.32 20.92
N THR A 59 18.40 -19.99 20.92
CA THR A 59 18.59 -19.21 19.70
C THR A 59 20.05 -19.24 19.28
N GLN A 60 20.33 -19.72 18.07
CA GLN A 60 21.67 -19.69 17.47
C GLN A 60 21.81 -18.62 16.38
N ARG A 61 20.71 -18.30 15.71
CA ARG A 61 20.70 -17.30 14.64
C ARG A 61 19.44 -16.47 14.69
N ILE A 62 19.59 -15.18 14.41
CA ILE A 62 18.49 -14.24 14.25
C ILE A 62 18.59 -13.61 12.88
N THR A 63 17.46 -13.48 12.18
CA THR A 63 17.34 -12.70 10.95
C THR A 63 16.39 -11.54 11.17
N ILE A 64 16.80 -10.37 10.68
CA ILE A 64 16.00 -9.15 10.69
C ILE A 64 15.58 -8.90 9.26
N THR A 65 14.29 -8.85 8.99
CA THR A 65 13.76 -8.51 7.66
C THR A 65 13.07 -7.16 7.73
N ALA A 66 13.57 -6.18 6.98
CA ALA A 66 12.88 -4.93 6.71
C ALA A 66 11.96 -5.09 5.50
N ASN A 67 10.67 -4.90 5.73
CA ASN A 67 9.62 -4.93 4.72
C ASN A 67 9.17 -3.50 4.47
N THR A 68 9.61 -2.92 3.36
CA THR A 68 9.28 -1.55 2.97
C THR A 68 8.11 -1.56 1.99
N ILE A 69 7.06 -0.84 2.35
CA ILE A 69 5.87 -0.63 1.53
C ILE A 69 5.89 0.82 1.05
N GLU A 70 6.01 1.00 -0.27
CA GLU A 70 5.89 2.29 -0.93
C GLU A 70 4.50 2.38 -1.56
N ARG A 71 3.73 3.38 -1.15
CA ARG A 71 2.39 3.65 -1.67
C ARG A 71 2.38 5.00 -2.36
N THR A 72 2.11 5.01 -3.66
CA THR A 72 1.93 6.21 -4.46
C THR A 72 0.47 6.36 -4.83
N GLU A 73 -0.14 7.48 -4.44
CA GLU A 73 -1.52 7.84 -4.74
C GLU A 73 -1.56 8.99 -5.74
N GLN A 74 -2.29 8.80 -6.83
CA GLN A 74 -2.50 9.83 -7.85
C GLN A 74 -3.99 10.07 -8.02
N LEU A 75 -4.43 11.32 -7.85
CA LEU A 75 -5.80 11.72 -8.16
C LEU A 75 -6.05 11.53 -9.67
N ILE A 76 -7.14 10.85 -10.03
CA ILE A 76 -7.58 10.63 -11.42
C ILE A 76 -9.08 10.92 -11.56
N THR A 77 -9.55 11.05 -12.80
CA THR A 77 -10.97 11.06 -13.14
C THR A 77 -11.43 9.68 -13.60
N VAL A 78 -12.74 9.49 -13.70
CA VAL A 78 -13.34 8.23 -14.19
C VAL A 78 -12.95 7.94 -15.65
N ASP A 79 -12.76 8.99 -16.46
CA ASP A 79 -12.39 8.87 -17.88
C ASP A 79 -10.96 8.35 -18.08
N GLU A 80 -10.13 8.39 -17.04
CA GLU A 80 -8.75 7.87 -17.07
C GLU A 80 -8.65 6.42 -16.58
N LEU A 81 -9.78 5.81 -16.17
CA LEU A 81 -9.81 4.39 -15.89
C LEU A 81 -9.62 3.60 -17.21
N PRO A 82 -9.03 2.39 -17.14
CA PRO A 82 -9.03 1.47 -18.27
C PRO A 82 -10.45 1.30 -18.83
N GLY A 83 -10.57 1.11 -20.14
CA GLY A 83 -11.86 0.95 -20.81
C GLY A 83 -12.70 -0.21 -20.23
N PRO A 84 -14.01 -0.28 -20.53
CA PRO A 84 -14.85 -1.39 -20.08
C PRO A 84 -14.30 -2.75 -20.53
N GLY A 85 -14.13 -3.69 -19.60
CA GLY A 85 -13.52 -5.00 -19.86
C GLY A 85 -12.01 -4.99 -20.04
N GLU A 86 -11.35 -3.82 -20.03
CA GLU A 86 -9.90 -3.75 -20.14
C GLU A 86 -9.21 -4.09 -18.81
N PRO A 87 -8.11 -4.86 -18.85
CA PRO A 87 -7.35 -5.18 -17.65
C PRO A 87 -6.74 -3.91 -17.06
N THR A 88 -6.60 -3.89 -15.73
CA THR A 88 -5.84 -2.82 -15.08
C THR A 88 -4.35 -3.00 -15.38
N PRO A 89 -3.68 -1.96 -15.94
CA PRO A 89 -2.26 -2.05 -16.26
C PRO A 89 -1.46 -2.37 -15.00
N GLN A 90 -0.62 -3.40 -15.09
CA GLN A 90 0.30 -3.73 -14.01
C GLN A 90 1.40 -2.66 -13.96
N PRO A 91 1.79 -2.19 -12.76
CA PRO A 91 2.95 -1.33 -12.63
C PRO A 91 4.22 -2.13 -12.95
N GLU A 92 5.25 -1.43 -13.40
CA GLU A 92 6.58 -2.03 -13.49
C GLU A 92 7.04 -2.51 -12.12
N LEU A 93 7.72 -3.66 -12.07
CA LEU A 93 8.31 -4.20 -10.85
C LEU A 93 9.73 -3.64 -10.73
N PRO A 94 10.00 -2.70 -9.80
CA PRO A 94 11.34 -2.15 -9.64
C PRO A 94 12.33 -3.21 -9.15
N GLU A 95 13.62 -3.00 -9.41
CA GLU A 95 14.68 -3.85 -8.88
C GLU A 95 14.60 -3.95 -7.34
N GLY A 96 14.73 -5.17 -6.82
CA GLY A 96 14.63 -5.46 -5.39
C GLY A 96 13.21 -5.47 -4.81
N ALA A 97 12.17 -5.17 -5.61
CA ALA A 97 10.78 -5.38 -5.21
C ALA A 97 10.34 -6.82 -5.52
N HIS A 98 9.53 -7.38 -4.63
CA HIS A 98 8.93 -8.70 -4.81
C HIS A 98 7.45 -8.62 -5.19
N THR A 99 6.83 -7.45 -5.04
CA THR A 99 5.44 -7.20 -5.46
C THR A 99 5.28 -5.75 -5.89
N ALA A 100 4.58 -5.56 -7.01
CA ALA A 100 4.08 -4.26 -7.44
C ALA A 100 2.62 -4.45 -7.87
N ARG A 101 1.71 -3.64 -7.33
CA ARG A 101 0.26 -3.75 -7.56
C ARG A 101 -0.32 -2.39 -7.88
N ARG A 102 -1.29 -2.37 -8.79
CA ARG A 102 -2.13 -1.22 -9.06
C ARG A 102 -3.58 -1.51 -8.69
N PHE A 103 -4.23 -0.55 -8.04
CA PHE A 103 -5.66 -0.59 -7.76
C PHE A 103 -6.21 0.83 -7.66
N TYR A 104 -7.52 0.94 -7.55
CA TYR A 104 -8.23 2.20 -7.39
C TYR A 104 -8.91 2.26 -6.03
N HIS A 105 -9.10 3.45 -5.49
CA HIS A 105 -10.06 3.67 -4.41
C HIS A 105 -10.62 5.07 -4.48
N PHE A 106 -11.71 5.28 -3.77
CA PHE A 106 -12.27 6.61 -3.58
C PHE A 106 -11.86 7.18 -2.23
N SER A 107 -11.89 8.51 -2.06
CA SER A 107 -11.63 9.19 -0.78
C SER A 107 -12.55 8.70 0.35
N SER A 108 -13.71 8.16 0.01
CA SER A 108 -14.62 7.45 0.90
C SER A 108 -15.16 6.22 0.19
N GLY A 109 -15.20 5.07 0.87
CA GLY A 109 -15.69 3.80 0.31
C GLY A 109 -14.68 2.67 0.45
N PRO A 110 -14.75 1.66 -0.45
CA PRO A 110 -13.84 0.52 -0.44
C PRO A 110 -12.38 0.96 -0.57
N ALA A 111 -11.51 0.36 0.24
CA ALA A 111 -10.08 0.65 0.22
C ALA A 111 -9.36 0.11 -1.04
N VAL A 112 -9.93 -0.91 -1.71
CA VAL A 112 -9.33 -1.56 -2.88
C VAL A 112 -10.41 -1.92 -3.90
N LEU A 113 -10.26 -1.37 -5.10
CA LEU A 113 -11.01 -1.72 -6.32
C LEU A 113 -9.97 -2.13 -7.37
N ARG A 114 -9.92 -3.40 -7.72
CA ARG A 114 -8.84 -4.01 -8.51
C ARG A 114 -8.89 -3.64 -9.99
N THR A 115 -10.07 -3.23 -10.47
CA THR A 115 -10.30 -2.91 -11.87
C THR A 115 -11.02 -1.58 -12.07
N GLY A 116 -10.88 -0.99 -13.26
CA GLY A 116 -11.68 0.18 -13.65
C GLY A 116 -13.18 -0.11 -13.64
N ASP A 117 -13.58 -1.34 -13.99
CA ASP A 117 -14.98 -1.77 -13.94
C ASP A 117 -15.53 -1.86 -12.51
N GLU A 118 -14.73 -2.37 -11.56
CA GLU A 118 -15.12 -2.35 -10.14
C GLU A 118 -15.33 -0.92 -9.64
N ALA A 119 -14.45 0.02 -10.04
CA ALA A 119 -14.58 1.43 -9.68
C ALA A 119 -15.81 2.08 -10.30
N ARG A 120 -16.07 1.86 -11.60
CA ARG A 120 -17.29 2.33 -12.29
C ARG A 120 -18.55 1.75 -11.66
N ALA A 121 -18.58 0.44 -11.40
CA ALA A 121 -19.72 -0.25 -10.82
C ALA A 121 -20.01 0.24 -9.39
N TRP A 122 -18.97 0.48 -8.59
CA TRP A 122 -19.15 1.06 -7.26
C TRP A 122 -19.70 2.48 -7.34
N LEU A 123 -19.10 3.36 -8.15
CA LEU A 123 -19.56 4.74 -8.30
C LEU A 123 -21.01 4.82 -8.78
N LYS A 124 -21.39 3.99 -9.75
CA LYS A 124 -22.76 3.89 -10.25
C LYS A 124 -23.73 3.53 -9.13
N ARG A 125 -23.45 2.44 -8.38
CA ARG A 125 -24.30 2.01 -7.25
C ARG A 125 -24.41 3.09 -6.17
N THR A 126 -23.31 3.75 -5.83
CA THR A 126 -23.31 4.81 -4.80
C THR A 126 -24.11 6.03 -5.25
N THR A 127 -24.02 6.41 -6.53
CA THR A 127 -24.80 7.52 -7.11
C THR A 127 -26.30 7.19 -7.13
N GLU A 128 -26.66 5.97 -7.56
CA GLU A 128 -28.05 5.49 -7.56
C GLU A 128 -28.64 5.47 -6.15
N GLN A 129 -27.89 5.00 -5.15
CA GLN A 129 -28.31 4.99 -3.75
C GLN A 129 -28.54 6.41 -3.21
N GLN A 130 -27.69 7.38 -3.55
CA GLN A 130 -27.86 8.77 -3.13
C GLN A 130 -29.14 9.39 -3.71
N GLN A 131 -29.50 9.03 -4.95
CA GLN A 131 -30.71 9.51 -5.62
C GLN A 131 -31.98 8.84 -5.08
N GLN A 132 -31.90 7.57 -4.69
CA GLN A 132 -33.08 6.78 -4.35
C GLN A 132 -33.60 7.03 -2.93
N HIS A 133 -32.79 7.14 -1.87
CA HIS A 133 -33.35 7.34 -0.52
C HIS A 133 -32.44 7.99 0.54
N ARG A 134 -33.03 8.96 1.26
CA ARG A 134 -32.75 9.36 2.65
C ARG A 134 -33.22 8.27 3.62
N THR A 135 -32.60 7.09 3.66
CA THR A 135 -32.83 6.12 4.74
C THR A 135 -31.88 6.41 5.92
N PRO A 136 -32.36 6.42 7.16
CA PRO A 136 -31.60 6.92 8.33
C PRO A 136 -30.40 6.06 8.75
N HIS A 137 -30.11 4.95 8.07
CA HIS A 137 -29.05 4.00 8.44
C HIS A 137 -28.05 3.70 7.32
N THR A 138 -28.12 4.44 6.22
CA THR A 138 -27.15 4.28 5.11
C THR A 138 -25.99 5.25 5.33
N VAL A 139 -24.75 4.76 5.20
CA VAL A 139 -23.56 5.63 5.19
C VAL A 139 -23.72 6.62 4.04
N TYR A 140 -23.96 7.89 4.38
CA TYR A 140 -24.08 8.94 3.39
C TYR A 140 -22.70 9.23 2.81
N VAL A 141 -22.55 8.97 1.51
CA VAL A 141 -21.37 9.35 0.75
C VAL A 141 -21.74 10.55 -0.11
N ASN A 142 -21.08 11.69 0.11
CA ASN A 142 -21.27 12.86 -0.74
C ASN A 142 -20.52 12.64 -2.07
N VAL A 143 -21.25 12.16 -3.07
CA VAL A 143 -20.69 11.79 -4.38
C VAL A 143 -20.06 13.00 -5.09
N SER A 144 -20.51 14.23 -4.80
CA SER A 144 -19.92 15.47 -5.36
C SER A 144 -18.54 15.82 -4.81
N GLN A 145 -18.13 15.21 -3.69
CA GLN A 145 -16.82 15.38 -3.05
C GLN A 145 -15.94 14.13 -3.15
N LEU A 146 -16.41 13.09 -3.84
CA LEU A 146 -15.63 11.88 -4.03
C LEU A 146 -14.46 12.14 -4.98
N GLN A 147 -13.28 11.77 -4.51
CA GLN A 147 -12.05 11.80 -5.29
C GLN A 147 -11.66 10.35 -5.60
N LEU A 148 -11.34 10.08 -6.86
CA LEU A 148 -10.85 8.77 -7.30
C LEU A 148 -9.33 8.79 -7.37
N PHE A 149 -8.69 7.79 -6.77
CA PHE A 149 -7.25 7.66 -6.76
C PHE A 149 -6.84 6.40 -7.51
N ASN A 150 -5.83 6.53 -8.36
CA ASN A 150 -4.99 5.45 -8.84
C ASN A 150 -3.89 5.23 -7.81
N VAL A 151 -3.75 4.01 -7.32
CA VAL A 151 -2.77 3.64 -6.31
C VAL A 151 -1.82 2.61 -6.86
N THR A 152 -0.53 2.92 -6.79
CA THR A 152 0.54 1.96 -6.99
C THR A 152 1.12 1.61 -5.62
N LEU A 153 1.23 0.31 -5.34
CA LEU A 153 1.82 -0.22 -4.12
C LEU A 153 2.99 -1.13 -4.49
N ILE A 154 4.17 -0.83 -3.95
CA ILE A 154 5.41 -1.59 -4.19
C ILE A 154 5.91 -2.12 -2.84
N GLU A 155 6.17 -3.42 -2.77
CA GLU A 155 6.66 -4.10 -1.58
C GLU A 155 8.08 -4.61 -1.83
N ARG A 156 8.98 -4.25 -0.91
CA ARG A 156 10.39 -4.65 -0.91
C ARG A 156 10.70 -5.34 0.40
N ALA A 157 11.51 -6.39 0.35
CA ALA A 157 11.98 -7.11 1.52
C ALA A 157 13.50 -7.18 1.46
N ARG A 158 14.16 -6.78 2.54
CA ARG A 158 15.61 -6.81 2.66
C ARG A 158 16.00 -7.40 4.00
N LEU A 159 16.95 -8.32 3.98
CA LEU A 159 17.63 -8.77 5.18
C LEU A 159 18.57 -7.66 5.68
N LEU A 160 18.47 -7.35 6.96
CA LEU A 160 19.35 -6.41 7.64
C LEU A 160 20.26 -7.16 8.60
N THR A 161 21.47 -6.67 8.73
CA THR A 161 22.33 -6.92 9.89
C THR A 161 21.80 -6.14 11.09
N PHE A 162 22.17 -6.58 12.30
CA PHE A 162 21.83 -5.82 13.51
C PHE A 162 22.44 -4.42 13.50
N ALA A 163 23.67 -4.27 13.00
CA ALA A 163 24.32 -2.96 12.87
C ALA A 163 23.57 -2.01 11.91
N GLU A 164 23.00 -2.51 10.82
CA GLU A 164 22.16 -1.68 9.94
C GLU A 164 20.85 -1.27 10.63
N LEU A 165 20.25 -2.17 11.42
CA LEU A 165 19.03 -1.85 12.17
C LEU A 165 19.28 -0.72 13.18
N THR A 166 20.43 -0.70 13.85
CA THR A 166 20.74 0.31 14.87
C THR A 166 21.01 1.71 14.32
N VAL A 167 21.29 1.84 13.03
CA VAL A 167 21.42 3.14 12.36
C VAL A 167 20.06 3.76 12.01
N LEU A 168 18.98 2.97 12.05
CA LEU A 168 17.62 3.41 11.67
C LEU A 168 16.82 4.04 12.82
N TYR A 169 17.38 4.17 14.04
CA TYR A 169 16.72 4.80 15.17
C TYR A 169 17.60 5.81 15.91
#